data_AF-A0A2J6WLS0-F1
#
_entry.id   AF-A0A2J6WLS0-F1
#
_cell.length_a   1.000
_cell.length_b   1.000
_cell.length_c   1.000
_cell.angle_alpha   90.00
_cell.angle_beta   90.00
_cell.angle_gamma   90.00
#
_symmetry.space_group_name_H-M   'P 1'
#
loop_
_entity.id
_entity.type
_entity.pdbx_description
1 polymer ?
#
loop_
_entity_poly.entity_id
_entity_poly.type
_entity_poly.pdbx_seq_one_letter_code
_entity_poly.pdbx_strand_id
1 'polypeptide(L)'
;MIKISINKAKPGMKILKDIVNEAGMVVVPAGKELTEALIDRLFMMNIDFLYVEGKKEMPPKEEVFKEIEERFKKATDSYTLLIKTILKSHIEELYK
;
A
#
# COMPACT_ATOMS: atom_id res chain seq x y z
N MET A 1 -0.59 -0.52 8.85
CA MET A 1 -1.28 -1.57 8.08
C MET A 1 -1.13 -1.27 6.61
N ILE A 2 -0.86 -2.27 5.78
CA ILE A 2 -0.86 -2.12 4.32
C ILE A 2 -1.82 -3.15 3.71
N LYS A 3 -2.53 -2.74 2.66
CA LYS A 3 -3.32 -3.63 1.82
C LYS A 3 -2.41 -4.11 0.69
N ILE A 4 -2.20 -5.41 0.58
CA ILE A 4 -1.44 -6.01 -0.52
C ILE A 4 -2.30 -7.03 -1.26
N SER A 5 -1.99 -7.26 -2.53
CA SER A 5 -2.55 -8.39 -3.27
C SER A 5 -1.91 -9.69 -2.78
N ILE A 6 -2.65 -10.80 -2.81
CA ILE A 6 -2.12 -12.13 -2.49
C ILE A 6 -0.88 -12.48 -3.31
N ASN A 7 -0.78 -12.00 -4.55
CA ASN A 7 0.38 -12.18 -5.43
C ASN A 7 1.66 -11.49 -4.92
N LYS A 8 1.53 -10.52 -4.01
CA LYS A 8 2.66 -9.81 -3.37
C LYS A 8 2.88 -10.28 -1.93
N ALA A 9 2.09 -11.23 -1.44
CA ALA A 9 2.25 -11.78 -0.11
C ALA A 9 3.52 -12.63 -0.05
N LYS A 10 4.28 -12.50 1.04
CA LYS A 10 5.48 -13.30 1.29
C LYS A 10 5.37 -14.00 2.63
N PRO A 11 5.98 -15.18 2.80
CA PRO A 11 6.09 -15.82 4.10
C PRO A 11 6.72 -14.88 5.14
N GLY A 12 6.23 -14.93 6.37
CA GLY A 12 6.68 -14.10 7.50
C GLY A 12 5.93 -12.76 7.66
N MET A 13 5.05 -12.38 6.73
CA MET A 13 4.18 -11.21 6.92
C MET A 13 3.07 -11.51 7.95
N LYS A 14 2.81 -10.60 8.89
CA LYS A 14 1.76 -10.79 9.90
C LYS A 14 0.42 -10.23 9.45
N ILE A 15 -0.64 -11.02 9.50
CA ILE A 15 -2.00 -10.60 9.17
C ILE A 15 -2.55 -9.69 10.28
N LEU A 16 -3.16 -8.56 9.92
CA LEU A 16 -3.74 -7.61 10.88
C LEU A 16 -5.27 -7.62 10.94
N LYS A 17 -5.93 -8.19 9.94
CA LYS A 17 -7.39 -8.34 9.91
C LYS A 17 -7.76 -9.76 9.58
N ASP A 18 -8.84 -10.24 10.19
CA ASP A 18 -9.43 -11.53 9.88
C ASP A 18 -9.68 -11.64 8.38
N ILE A 19 -9.24 -12.75 7.82
CA ILE A 19 -9.48 -13.09 6.42
C ILE A 19 -10.76 -13.91 6.39
N VAL A 20 -11.76 -13.38 5.68
CA VAL A 20 -13.10 -13.95 5.57
C VAL A 20 -13.31 -14.44 4.14
N ASN A 21 -13.94 -15.61 3.97
CA ASN A 21 -14.32 -16.11 2.65
C ASN A 21 -15.64 -15.48 2.15
N GLU A 22 -16.06 -15.81 0.92
CA GLU A 22 -17.33 -15.35 0.34
C GLU A 22 -18.56 -15.73 1.18
N ALA A 23 -18.49 -16.83 1.94
CA ALA A 23 -19.56 -17.28 2.83
C ALA A 23 -19.58 -16.57 4.20
N GLY A 24 -18.71 -15.58 4.43
CA GLY A 24 -18.65 -14.85 5.70
C GLY A 24 -17.94 -15.58 6.84
N MET A 25 -17.27 -16.71 6.57
CA MET A 25 -16.52 -17.47 7.57
C MET A 25 -15.07 -17.00 7.65
N VAL A 26 -14.57 -16.82 8.89
CA VAL A 26 -13.16 -16.49 9.15
C VAL A 26 -12.28 -17.70 8.83
N VAL A 27 -11.43 -17.56 7.82
CA VAL A 27 -10.49 -18.59 7.35
C VAL A 27 -9.17 -18.48 8.11
N VAL A 28 -8.73 -17.25 8.34
CA VAL A 28 -7.48 -16.96 9.06
C VAL A 28 -7.73 -15.80 10.01
N PRO A 29 -7.54 -16.00 11.33
CA PRO A 29 -7.70 -14.91 12.29
C PRO A 29 -6.52 -13.92 12.20
N ALA A 30 -6.79 -12.67 12.57
CA ALA A 30 -5.78 -11.64 12.74
C ALA A 30 -4.68 -12.07 13.72
N GLY A 31 -3.47 -11.57 13.50
CA GLY A 31 -2.30 -11.84 14.32
C GLY A 31 -1.48 -13.07 13.88
N LYS A 32 -1.99 -13.88 12.94
CA LYS A 32 -1.26 -15.01 12.34
C LYS A 32 -0.19 -14.55 11.34
N GLU A 33 0.91 -15.27 11.28
CA GLU A 33 1.91 -15.11 10.23
C GLU A 33 1.51 -15.85 8.95
N LEU A 34 1.78 -15.23 7.81
CA LEU A 34 1.68 -15.85 6.49
C LEU A 34 2.78 -16.89 6.35
N THR A 35 2.38 -18.13 6.11
CA THR A 35 3.28 -19.21 5.65
C THR A 35 3.03 -19.45 4.16
N GLU A 36 3.97 -20.12 3.50
CA GLU A 36 3.82 -20.50 2.08
C GLU A 36 2.53 -21.30 1.85
N ALA A 37 2.29 -22.33 2.66
CA ALA A 37 1.05 -23.12 2.62
C ALA A 37 -0.23 -22.29 2.85
N LEU A 38 -0.14 -21.21 3.66
CA LEU A 38 -1.29 -20.32 3.90
C LEU A 38 -1.54 -19.42 2.69
N ILE A 39 -0.48 -18.92 2.03
CA ILE A 39 -0.57 -18.12 0.80
C ILE A 39 -1.24 -18.95 -0.31
N ASP A 40 -0.78 -20.18 -0.53
CA ASP A 40 -1.35 -21.07 -1.55
C ASP A 40 -2.83 -21.35 -1.30
N ARG A 41 -3.19 -21.64 -0.04
CA ARG A 41 -4.58 -21.86 0.35
C ARG A 41 -5.45 -20.63 0.10
N LEU A 42 -4.97 -19.45 0.45
CA LEU A 42 -5.70 -18.19 0.22
C LEU A 42 -5.87 -17.89 -1.28
N PHE A 43 -4.85 -18.21 -2.09
CA PHE A 43 -4.90 -18.09 -3.53
C PHE A 43 -5.96 -19.02 -4.14
N MET A 44 -6.01 -20.29 -3.71
CA MET A 44 -7.04 -21.25 -4.15
C MET A 44 -8.47 -20.85 -3.73
N MET A 45 -8.61 -20.02 -2.70
CA MET A 45 -9.88 -19.51 -2.21
C MET A 45 -10.32 -18.19 -2.88
N ASN A 46 -9.62 -17.76 -3.94
CA ASN A 46 -9.87 -16.50 -4.65
C ASN A 46 -9.83 -15.26 -3.74
N ILE A 47 -8.96 -15.25 -2.72
CA ILE A 47 -8.79 -14.08 -1.87
C ILE A 47 -7.77 -13.14 -2.52
N ASP A 48 -8.26 -12.06 -3.13
CA ASP A 48 -7.43 -11.14 -3.91
C ASP A 48 -6.50 -10.26 -3.06
N PHE A 49 -6.97 -9.84 -1.87
CA PHE A 49 -6.30 -8.84 -1.05
C PHE A 49 -6.31 -9.19 0.44
N LEU A 50 -5.23 -8.81 1.12
CA LEU A 50 -5.05 -9.02 2.55
C LEU A 50 -4.38 -7.82 3.23
N TYR A 51 -4.64 -7.67 4.52
CA TYR A 51 -4.10 -6.59 5.35
C TYR A 51 -2.99 -7.13 6.23
N VAL A 52 -1.76 -6.68 5.99
CA VAL A 52 -0.59 -7.11 6.76
C VAL A 52 0.05 -5.98 7.54
N GLU A 53 0.80 -6.39 8.55
CA GLU A 53 1.75 -5.56 9.25
C GLU A 53 2.88 -5.18 8.31
N GLY A 54 3.10 -3.88 8.21
CA GLY A 54 4.03 -3.31 7.25
C GLY A 54 3.89 -1.80 7.24
N LYS A 55 5.01 -1.15 6.93
CA LYS A 55 5.03 0.25 6.52
C LYS A 55 4.85 0.27 5.02
N LYS A 56 4.01 1.17 4.51
CA LYS A 56 3.93 1.39 3.07
C LYS A 56 5.30 1.90 2.63
N GLU A 57 6.04 1.11 1.87
CA GLU A 57 7.28 1.57 1.28
C GLU A 57 6.94 2.78 0.41
N MET A 58 7.50 3.93 0.76
CA MET A 58 7.36 5.12 -0.04
C MET A 58 8.18 4.91 -1.32
N PRO A 59 7.64 5.20 -2.51
CA PRO A 59 8.41 5.15 -3.75
C PRO A 59 9.63 6.06 -3.66
N PRO A 60 10.66 5.88 -4.50
CA PRO A 60 11.80 6.78 -4.51
C PRO A 60 11.36 8.24 -4.63
N LYS A 61 11.97 9.13 -3.83
CA LYS A 61 11.65 10.57 -3.81
C LYS A 61 11.62 11.18 -5.21
N GLU A 62 12.55 10.76 -6.07
CA GLU A 62 12.67 11.23 -7.45
C GLU A 62 11.44 10.89 -8.31
N GLU A 63 10.87 9.69 -8.17
CA GLU A 63 9.67 9.27 -8.90
C GLU A 63 8.47 10.11 -8.47
N VAL A 64 8.29 10.29 -7.16
CA VAL A 64 7.21 11.13 -6.61
C VAL A 64 7.32 12.57 -7.11
N PHE A 65 8.54 13.11 -7.16
CA PHE A 65 8.76 14.48 -7.62
C PHE A 65 8.47 14.65 -9.12
N LYS A 66 8.80 13.65 -9.94
CA LYS A 66 8.45 13.62 -11.36
C LYS A 66 6.93 13.59 -11.56
N GLU A 67 6.21 12.78 -10.79
CA GLU A 67 4.73 12.74 -10.87
C GLU A 67 4.09 14.08 -10.50
N ILE A 68 4.62 14.76 -9.48
CA ILE A 68 4.15 16.09 -9.10
C ILE A 68 4.41 17.09 -10.21
N GLU A 69 5.60 17.09 -10.82
CA GLU A 69 5.90 17.96 -11.95
C GLU A 69 4.94 17.75 -13.12
N GLU A 70 4.70 16.50 -13.51
CA GLU A 70 3.76 16.18 -14.60
C GLU A 70 2.32 16.58 -14.26
N ARG A 71 1.84 16.33 -13.03
CA ARG A 71 0.49 16.74 -12.61
C ARG A 71 0.29 18.25 -12.66
N PHE A 72 1.32 19.02 -12.34
CA PHE A 72 1.27 20.48 -12.30
C PHE A 72 1.79 21.15 -13.58
N LYS A 73 2.12 20.38 -14.63
CA LYS A 73 2.71 20.89 -15.87
C LYS A 73 1.89 21.95 -16.59
N LYS A 74 0.56 21.90 -16.44
CA LYS A 74 -0.39 22.85 -17.04
C LYS A 74 -0.78 23.98 -16.08
N ALA A 75 -0.23 24.02 -14.87
CA ALA A 75 -0.53 25.07 -13.90
C ALA A 75 0.09 26.39 -14.35
N THR A 76 -0.74 27.41 -14.50
CA THR A 76 -0.34 28.75 -14.92
C THR A 76 -0.63 29.81 -13.87
N ASP A 77 -1.55 29.56 -12.94
CA ASP A 77 -1.92 30.50 -11.89
C ASP A 77 -1.00 30.41 -10.67
N SER A 78 -0.85 31.55 -9.99
CA SER A 78 0.08 31.69 -8.86
C SER A 78 -0.30 30.83 -7.66
N TYR A 79 -1.58 30.55 -7.43
CA TYR A 79 -2.03 29.77 -6.28
C TYR A 79 -1.73 28.28 -6.48
N THR A 80 -1.99 27.75 -7.67
CA THR A 80 -1.68 26.35 -8.00
C THR A 80 -0.18 26.08 -7.97
N LEU A 81 0.66 27.02 -8.42
CA LEU A 81 2.12 26.93 -8.29
C LEU A 81 2.59 27.00 -6.83
N LEU A 82 1.92 27.79 -5.98
CA LEU A 82 2.18 27.82 -4.55
C LEU A 82 1.86 26.47 -3.90
N ILE A 83 0.69 25.88 -4.23
CA ILE A 83 0.29 24.54 -3.75
C ILE A 83 1.33 23.49 -4.14
N LYS A 84 1.79 23.50 -5.39
CA LYS A 84 2.86 22.61 -5.86
C LYS A 84 4.11 22.70 -4.99
N THR A 85 4.52 23.92 -4.65
CA THR A 85 5.74 24.19 -3.87
C THR A 85 5.60 23.71 -2.43
N ILE A 86 4.46 24.01 -1.80
CA ILE A 86 4.15 23.55 -0.44
C ILE A 86 4.08 22.02 -0.39
N LEU A 87 3.41 21.40 -1.36
CA LEU A 87 3.29 19.94 -1.46
C LEU A 87 4.67 19.28 -1.60
N LYS A 88 5.55 19.82 -2.46
CA LYS A 88 6.93 19.31 -2.60
C LYS A 88 7.71 19.38 -1.29
N SER A 89 7.63 20.51 -0.60
CA SER A 89 8.34 20.72 0.67
C SER A 89 7.85 19.75 1.74
N HIS A 90 6.52 19.56 1.84
CA HIS A 90 5.93 18.59 2.76
C HIS A 90 6.37 17.15 2.44
N ILE A 91 6.36 16.77 1.16
CA ILE A 91 6.78 15.42 0.76
C ILE A 91 8.27 15.20 1.02
N GLU A 92 9.11 16.22 0.83
CA GLU A 92 10.53 16.15 1.17
C GLU A 92 10.78 15.84 2.64
N GLU A 93 9.97 16.39 3.55
CA GLU A 93 10.04 16.10 4.98
C GLU A 93 9.67 14.64 5.31
N LEU A 94 8.80 14.01 4.51
CA LEU A 94 8.41 12.60 4.71
C LEU A 94 9.54 11.60 4.39
N TYR A 95 10.59 12.03 3.69
CA TYR A 95 11.76 11.20 3.34
C TYR A 95 12.99 11.46 4.23
N LYS A 96 12.88 12.33 5.24
CA LYS A 96 13.91 12.52 6.28
C LYS A 96 13.73 11.51 7.39
#